data_AF-A0A8X8LB60-F1
#
_entry.id   AF-A0A8X8LB60-F1
#
_cell.length_a   1.000
_cell.length_b   1.000
_cell.length_c   1.000
_cell.angle_alpha   90.00
_cell.angle_beta   90.00
_cell.angle_gamma   90.00
#
_symmetry.space_group_name_H-M   'P 1'
#
loop_
_entity.id
_entity.type
_entity.pdbx_description
1 polymer ?
#
loop_
_entity_poly.entity_id
_entity_poly.type
_entity_poly.pdbx_seq_one_letter_code
_entity_poly.pdbx_strand_id
1 'polypeptide(L)'
;MCVHPWFKRAFKVTYQIENLPRGSYQWQRLELLTGNWFGLISCSKTVEEKQTLLVYPRYQEIVSWSFGNDLHSGMVRAARVKKSEETASVIGARDYAPGNRLARIHWKASAKSAGLKTKEFEHQVSHDVMLFLDRERQAYGDAEHPLFEMAVSLAASLARYALKHRFSCGLVSYGQTPVVLPPRRESEQLYRIFEHLAHVKADATYAFGNTVLREVVHLPRGTTAVMLSPVLNKQMVMLLADLSYRKMKAAFFWIKGGREATPAEHQHLLLLHKVGIPVYTIASASFPSRLSRSEIDASFAQTPS
;
A
#
# COMPACT_ATOMS: atom_id res chain seq x y z
N MET A 1 23.70 -7.75 -29.42
CA MET A 1 24.00 -6.43 -30.03
C MET A 1 25.42 -6.48 -30.56
N CYS A 2 25.64 -6.18 -31.84
CA CYS A 2 26.98 -6.09 -32.43
C CYS A 2 27.42 -4.62 -32.48
N VAL A 3 28.64 -4.33 -32.06
CA VAL A 3 29.18 -2.96 -32.02
C VAL A 3 30.47 -2.93 -32.82
N HIS A 4 30.60 -1.96 -33.72
CA HIS A 4 31.80 -1.76 -34.53
C HIS A 4 32.57 -0.52 -34.05
N PRO A 5 33.55 -0.66 -33.14
CA PRO A 5 34.29 0.48 -32.59
C PRO A 5 35.36 1.07 -33.53
N TRP A 6 35.53 0.49 -34.73
CA TRP A 6 36.56 0.88 -35.71
C TRP A 6 37.96 0.94 -35.06
N PHE A 7 38.64 2.10 -35.02
CA PHE A 7 39.97 2.27 -34.41
C PHE A 7 39.92 2.75 -32.94
N LYS A 8 38.73 2.89 -32.33
CA LYS A 8 38.61 3.39 -30.96
C LYS A 8 38.96 2.29 -29.95
N ARG A 9 39.92 2.59 -29.08
CA ARG A 9 40.34 1.70 -27.97
C ARG A 9 39.34 1.64 -26.81
N ALA A 10 38.41 2.60 -26.74
CA ALA A 10 37.33 2.64 -25.77
C ALA A 10 36.02 2.99 -26.46
N PHE A 11 34.95 2.28 -26.11
CA PHE A 11 33.60 2.54 -26.60
C PHE A 11 32.60 2.30 -25.47
N LYS A 12 31.50 3.07 -25.48
CA LYS A 12 30.39 2.91 -24.53
C LYS A 12 29.18 2.40 -25.31
N VAL A 13 28.58 1.34 -24.82
CA VAL A 13 27.34 0.78 -25.37
C VAL A 13 26.23 1.09 -24.40
N THR A 14 25.13 1.63 -24.90
CA THR A 14 23.90 1.82 -24.14
C THR A 14 22.82 0.99 -24.82
N TYR A 15 22.16 0.15 -24.05
CA TYR A 15 21.04 -0.66 -24.51
C TYR A 15 19.89 -0.47 -23.51
N GLN A 16 18.67 -0.69 -23.99
CA GLN A 16 17.47 -0.60 -23.19
C GLN A 16 16.84 -1.99 -23.13
N ILE A 17 16.47 -2.43 -21.92
CA ILE A 17 15.64 -3.62 -21.73
C ILE A 17 14.22 -3.13 -21.50
N GLU A 18 13.32 -3.42 -22.44
CA GLU A 18 11.92 -3.10 -22.29
C GLU A 18 11.23 -4.10 -21.36
N ASN A 19 10.24 -3.62 -20.59
CA ASN A 19 9.39 -4.44 -19.74
C ASN A 19 10.13 -5.39 -18.78
N LEU A 20 11.28 -4.96 -18.26
CA LEU A 20 11.99 -5.70 -17.23
C LEU A 20 11.06 -5.91 -16.01
N PRO A 21 10.74 -7.17 -15.63
CA PRO A 21 9.91 -7.44 -14.46
C PRO A 21 10.56 -6.88 -13.17
N ARG A 22 9.75 -6.67 -12.12
CA ARG A 22 10.31 -6.34 -10.80
C ARG A 22 11.12 -7.54 -10.29
N GLY A 23 12.14 -7.27 -9.49
CA GLY A 23 12.99 -8.32 -8.94
C GLY A 23 14.43 -7.89 -8.80
N SER A 24 15.24 -8.79 -8.26
CA SER A 24 16.68 -8.64 -8.17
C SER A 24 17.35 -9.41 -9.31
N TYR A 25 18.16 -8.69 -10.10
CA TYR A 25 18.91 -9.22 -11.21
C TYR A 25 20.39 -9.17 -10.87
N GLN A 26 21.05 -10.33 -10.89
CA GLN A 26 22.50 -10.39 -10.71
C GLN A 26 23.19 -10.61 -12.06
N TRP A 27 24.01 -9.66 -12.47
CA TRP A 27 25.01 -9.89 -13.50
C TRP A 27 26.21 -10.55 -12.86
N GLN A 28 26.60 -11.70 -13.39
CA GLN A 28 27.78 -12.43 -12.91
C GLN A 28 28.94 -12.34 -13.91
N ARG A 29 28.62 -12.32 -15.21
CA ARG A 29 29.59 -12.34 -16.28
C ARG A 29 29.13 -11.52 -17.47
N LEU A 30 30.09 -10.90 -18.14
CA LEU A 30 29.91 -10.22 -19.40
C LEU A 30 30.76 -10.94 -20.46
N GLU A 31 30.12 -11.52 -21.46
CA GLU A 31 30.79 -12.18 -22.58
C GLU A 31 30.98 -11.20 -23.74
N LEU A 32 32.24 -10.90 -24.05
CA LEU A 32 32.64 -10.10 -25.20
C LEU A 32 32.98 -11.04 -26.35
N LEU A 33 32.13 -11.07 -27.37
CA LEU A 33 32.42 -11.73 -28.64
C LEU A 33 32.92 -10.67 -29.62
N THR A 34 34.13 -10.87 -30.14
CA THR A 34 34.76 -10.02 -31.14
C THR A 34 35.14 -10.86 -32.35
N GLY A 35 35.11 -10.26 -33.55
CA GLY A 35 35.53 -10.95 -34.75
C GLY A 35 35.89 -9.98 -35.87
N ASN A 36 36.49 -10.49 -36.93
CA ASN A 36 36.79 -9.71 -38.12
C ASN A 36 35.58 -9.65 -39.08
N TRP A 37 35.61 -8.73 -40.05
CA TRP A 37 34.54 -8.53 -41.03
C TRP A 37 34.24 -9.77 -41.88
N PHE A 38 35.22 -10.66 -42.05
CA PHE A 38 35.10 -11.88 -42.83
C PHE A 38 34.56 -13.07 -42.01
N GLY A 39 34.33 -12.91 -40.69
CA GLY A 39 33.87 -13.98 -39.80
C GLY A 39 34.87 -15.13 -39.63
N LEU A 40 36.11 -14.97 -40.10
CA LEU A 40 37.15 -16.01 -40.11
C LEU A 40 37.81 -16.17 -38.74
N ILE A 41 37.72 -15.16 -37.88
CA ILE A 41 38.31 -15.15 -36.54
C ILE A 41 37.25 -14.67 -35.56
N SER A 42 37.01 -15.46 -34.52
CA SER A 42 36.24 -15.06 -33.35
C SER A 42 37.11 -15.15 -32.09
N CYS A 43 37.11 -14.10 -31.28
CA CYS A 43 37.69 -14.10 -29.95
C CYS A 43 36.58 -13.82 -28.94
N SER A 44 36.46 -14.71 -27.97
CA SER A 44 35.59 -14.52 -26.80
C SER A 44 36.45 -14.12 -25.60
N LYS A 45 36.00 -13.11 -24.86
CA LYS A 45 36.57 -12.76 -23.55
C LYS A 45 35.44 -12.64 -22.55
N THR A 46 35.51 -13.43 -21.48
CA THR A 46 34.60 -13.31 -20.35
C THR A 46 35.20 -12.35 -19.33
N VAL A 47 34.42 -11.36 -18.92
CA VAL A 47 34.74 -10.47 -17.81
C VAL A 47 33.82 -10.86 -16.66
N GLU A 48 34.40 -11.25 -15.53
CA GLU A 48 33.66 -11.48 -14.30
C GLU A 48 33.40 -10.13 -13.64
N GLU A 49 32.14 -9.69 -13.66
CA GLU A 49 31.72 -8.47 -13.01
C GLU A 49 30.40 -8.72 -12.30
N LYS A 50 30.43 -8.61 -10.96
CA LYS A 50 29.26 -8.84 -10.11
C LYS A 50 28.55 -7.53 -9.89
N GLN A 51 27.41 -7.35 -10.54
CA GLN A 51 26.53 -6.20 -10.33
C GLN A 51 25.13 -6.68 -9.99
N THR A 52 24.41 -5.94 -9.15
CA THR A 52 23.01 -6.23 -8.81
C THR A 52 22.14 -5.04 -9.20
N LEU A 53 21.09 -5.30 -9.98
CA LEU A 53 20.02 -4.36 -10.26
C LEU A 53 18.75 -4.80 -9.54
N LEU A 54 18.25 -3.93 -8.67
CA LEU A 54 16.93 -4.08 -8.07
C LEU A 54 15.92 -3.27 -8.88
N VAL A 55 14.91 -3.94 -9.41
CA VAL A 55 13.80 -3.31 -10.14
C VAL A 55 12.60 -3.26 -9.19
N TYR A 56 12.20 -2.05 -8.82
CA TYR A 56 11.03 -1.83 -7.98
C TYR A 56 9.70 -2.11 -8.71
N PRO A 57 8.62 -2.39 -7.96
CA PRO A 57 7.31 -2.54 -8.57
C PRO A 57 6.88 -1.28 -9.31
N ARG A 58 6.14 -1.48 -10.41
CA ARG A 58 5.40 -0.39 -11.06
C ARG A 58 4.38 0.17 -10.06
N TYR A 59 4.10 1.46 -10.18
CA TYR A 59 3.04 2.12 -9.41
C TYR A 59 2.32 3.12 -10.30
N GLN A 60 1.10 3.47 -9.92
CA GLN A 60 0.30 4.51 -10.52
C GLN A 60 0.09 5.64 -9.52
N GLU A 61 0.09 6.89 -10.00
CA GLU A 61 -0.19 8.02 -9.14
C GLU A 61 -1.68 8.10 -8.79
N ILE A 62 -1.97 7.94 -7.50
CA ILE A 62 -3.30 8.20 -6.93
C ILE A 62 -3.37 9.68 -6.56
N VAL A 63 -4.38 10.37 -7.07
CA VAL A 63 -4.65 11.79 -6.81
C VAL A 63 -5.50 11.97 -5.56
N SER A 64 -6.46 11.07 -5.34
CA SER A 64 -7.34 11.11 -4.18
C SER A 64 -7.83 9.73 -3.78
N TRP A 65 -7.83 9.45 -2.48
CA TRP A 65 -8.39 8.24 -1.88
C TRP A 65 -9.10 8.59 -0.58
N SER A 66 -10.37 8.19 -0.47
CA SER A 66 -11.20 8.39 0.72
C SER A 66 -11.08 7.22 1.70
N PHE A 67 -10.40 7.43 2.83
CA PHE A 67 -10.34 6.45 3.91
C PHE A 67 -11.62 6.49 4.76
N GLY A 68 -12.47 5.46 4.68
CA GLY A 68 -13.63 5.33 5.58
C GLY A 68 -14.72 6.38 5.40
N ASN A 69 -15.82 6.21 6.17
CA ASN A 69 -16.96 7.13 6.12
C ASN A 69 -16.48 8.48 6.69
N ASP A 70 -16.72 9.54 5.93
CA ASP A 70 -16.66 10.96 6.30
C ASP A 70 -15.44 11.78 5.85
N LEU A 71 -15.73 12.65 4.87
CA LEU A 71 -15.42 14.09 4.89
C LEU A 71 -13.95 14.54 4.92
N HIS A 72 -12.96 13.70 4.61
CA HIS A 72 -11.55 14.13 4.70
C HIS A 72 -10.89 14.67 3.43
N SER A 73 -11.55 14.63 2.27
CA SER A 73 -11.05 15.29 1.04
C SER A 73 -10.86 16.81 1.23
N GLY A 74 -11.65 17.43 2.12
CA GLY A 74 -11.51 18.86 2.46
C GLY A 74 -10.45 19.18 3.52
N MET A 75 -10.10 18.23 4.41
CA MET A 75 -9.27 18.49 5.60
C MET A 75 -7.75 18.32 5.38
N VAL A 76 -7.31 17.79 4.23
CA VAL A 76 -5.89 17.83 3.84
C VAL A 76 -5.38 19.28 3.73
N ARG A 77 -6.26 20.28 3.54
CA ARG A 77 -5.90 21.70 3.65
C ARG A 77 -5.65 22.17 5.08
N ALA A 78 -6.30 21.59 6.09
CA ALA A 78 -6.17 22.01 7.50
C ALA A 78 -4.89 21.45 8.17
N ALA A 79 -4.35 20.33 7.68
CA ALA A 79 -3.08 19.78 8.16
C ALA A 79 -1.83 20.62 7.78
N ARG A 80 -2.02 21.77 7.10
CA ARG A 80 -0.95 22.77 6.87
C ARG A 80 -0.61 23.61 8.11
N VAL A 81 -1.30 23.41 9.24
CA VAL A 81 -1.04 24.20 10.43
C VAL A 81 0.24 23.70 11.13
N LYS A 82 1.32 24.43 10.83
CA LYS A 82 2.50 24.72 11.65
C LYS A 82 3.07 23.59 12.51
N LYS A 83 4.25 23.15 12.08
CA LYS A 83 5.32 22.60 12.93
C LYS A 83 5.55 23.57 14.11
N SER A 84 5.04 23.21 15.28
CA SER A 84 5.52 23.73 16.57
C SER A 84 6.22 22.56 17.21
N GLU A 85 7.54 22.66 17.32
CA GLU A 85 8.29 21.84 18.26
C GLU A 85 7.75 22.08 19.68
N GLU A 86 7.77 21.01 20.46
CA GLU A 86 7.39 20.93 21.87
C GLU A 86 5.90 20.96 22.21
N THR A 87 5.46 19.83 22.78
CA THR A 87 4.23 19.66 23.56
C THR A 87 2.95 19.56 22.74
N ALA A 88 2.12 18.56 23.08
CA ALA A 88 0.75 18.45 22.59
C ALA A 88 0.10 19.84 22.52
N SER A 89 -0.32 20.26 21.32
CA SER A 89 -0.94 21.55 21.08
C SER A 89 -2.24 21.65 21.90
N VAL A 90 -2.19 22.43 22.97
CA VAL A 90 -3.36 22.74 23.81
C VAL A 90 -4.21 23.74 23.04
N ILE A 91 -5.31 23.27 22.44
CA ILE A 91 -6.21 24.11 21.64
C ILE A 91 -7.19 24.90 22.54
N GLY A 92 -7.42 24.47 23.78
CA GLY A 92 -8.31 25.15 24.70
C GLY A 92 -8.04 24.79 26.16
N ALA A 93 -8.40 25.71 27.05
CA ALA A 93 -8.36 25.54 28.48
C ALA A 93 -9.80 25.71 29.01
N ARG A 94 -10.49 24.60 29.28
CA ARG A 94 -11.81 24.63 29.94
C ARG A 94 -11.62 24.82 31.44
N ASP A 95 -12.60 25.46 32.08
CA ASP A 95 -12.67 25.52 33.54
C ASP A 95 -12.68 24.11 34.15
N TYR A 96 -11.85 23.94 35.17
CA TYR A 96 -11.77 22.71 35.93
C TYR A 96 -13.08 22.45 36.67
N ALA A 97 -13.68 21.28 36.43
CA ALA A 97 -14.82 20.80 37.19
C ALA A 97 -14.35 19.83 38.29
N PRO A 98 -14.93 19.88 39.50
CA PRO A 98 -14.71 18.87 40.53
C PRO A 98 -15.01 17.48 39.97
N GLY A 99 -14.01 16.58 40.00
CA GLY A 99 -14.07 15.24 39.39
C GLY A 99 -13.04 15.01 38.28
N ASN A 100 -12.45 16.08 37.72
CA ASN A 100 -11.31 15.96 36.82
C ASN A 100 -10.03 15.58 37.58
N ARG A 101 -9.17 14.74 36.99
CA ARG A 101 -7.87 14.39 37.60
C ARG A 101 -6.97 15.63 37.69
N LEU A 102 -6.43 15.92 38.87
CA LEU A 102 -5.51 17.05 39.11
C LEU A 102 -4.28 17.04 38.16
N ALA A 103 -3.81 15.86 37.75
CA ALA A 103 -2.71 15.71 36.78
C ALA A 103 -3.00 16.32 35.39
N ARG A 104 -4.26 16.62 35.07
CA ARG A 104 -4.67 17.29 33.83
C ARG A 104 -4.73 18.81 33.97
N ILE A 105 -4.34 19.40 35.10
CA ILE A 105 -4.33 20.86 35.24
C ILE A 105 -3.26 21.49 34.33
N HIS A 106 -3.65 22.52 33.60
CA HIS A 106 -2.74 23.33 32.81
C HIS A 106 -2.20 24.48 33.68
N TRP A 107 -1.13 24.23 34.45
CA TRP A 107 -0.59 25.21 35.40
C TRP A 107 -0.28 26.58 34.78
N LYS A 108 0.36 26.63 33.59
CA LYS A 108 0.68 27.90 32.91
C LYS A 108 -0.55 28.70 32.43
N ALA A 109 -1.68 28.03 32.15
CA ALA A 109 -2.91 28.70 31.72
C ALA A 109 -3.75 29.10 32.93
N SER A 110 -3.73 28.27 33.98
CA SER A 110 -4.36 28.56 35.28
C SER A 110 -3.68 29.76 35.97
N ALA A 111 -2.36 29.92 35.82
CA ALA A 111 -1.62 31.06 36.38
C ALA A 111 -1.97 32.41 35.74
N LYS A 112 -2.59 32.41 34.54
CA LYS A 112 -2.97 33.63 33.80
C LYS A 112 -4.49 33.88 33.79
N SER A 113 -5.26 33.08 34.53
CA SER A 113 -6.72 33.12 34.56
C SER A 113 -7.23 33.08 36.00
N ALA A 114 -8.43 33.57 36.26
CA ALA A 114 -9.04 33.58 37.60
C ALA A 114 -9.50 32.19 38.11
N GLY A 115 -8.98 31.09 37.56
CA GLY A 115 -9.43 29.73 37.88
C GLY A 115 -8.59 28.63 37.26
N LEU A 116 -8.69 27.42 37.84
CA LEU A 116 -7.99 26.23 37.35
C LEU A 116 -8.50 25.85 35.96
N LYS A 117 -7.55 25.62 35.04
CA LYS A 117 -7.82 25.19 33.67
C LYS A 117 -7.39 23.74 33.49
N THR A 118 -8.21 22.96 32.78
CA THR A 118 -7.89 21.57 32.42
C THR A 118 -7.27 21.53 31.02
N LYS A 119 -6.14 20.81 30.87
CA LYS A 119 -5.53 20.45 29.58
C LYS A 119 -6.51 19.57 28.82
N GLU A 120 -7.13 20.11 27.77
CA GLU A 120 -7.78 19.28 26.76
C GLU A 120 -6.74 18.91 25.71
N PHE A 121 -6.44 17.62 25.63
CA PHE A 121 -5.57 17.08 24.59
C PHE A 121 -6.42 16.86 23.34
N GLU A 122 -6.07 17.50 22.22
CA GLU A 122 -6.59 17.07 20.93
C GLU A 122 -6.13 15.64 20.69
N HIS A 123 -7.07 14.74 20.47
CA HIS A 123 -6.74 13.41 19.98
C HIS A 123 -6.21 13.60 18.57
N GLN A 124 -4.88 13.58 18.40
CA GLN A 124 -4.32 13.45 17.07
C GLN A 124 -4.82 12.12 16.51
N VAL A 125 -5.82 12.17 15.64
CA VAL A 125 -6.29 11.01 14.88
C VAL A 125 -5.12 10.67 13.95
N SER A 126 -4.26 9.74 14.39
CA SER A 126 -3.22 9.19 13.53
C SER A 126 -3.93 8.46 12.39
N HIS A 127 -3.67 8.92 11.17
CA HIS A 127 -4.15 8.25 9.97
C HIS A 127 -3.11 7.20 9.63
N ASP A 128 -3.17 6.09 10.34
CA ASP A 128 -2.28 4.96 10.12
C ASP A 128 -2.97 4.00 9.16
N VAL A 129 -2.24 3.54 8.15
CA VAL A 129 -2.72 2.62 7.13
C VAL A 129 -1.90 1.35 7.24
N MET A 130 -2.56 0.21 7.42
CA MET A 130 -1.92 -1.09 7.30
C MET A 130 -2.42 -1.77 6.04
N LEU A 131 -1.53 -1.92 5.05
CA LEU A 131 -1.84 -2.67 3.84
C LEU A 131 -1.66 -4.17 4.12
N PHE A 132 -2.65 -4.97 3.75
CA PHE A 132 -2.60 -6.43 3.79
C PHE A 132 -2.58 -6.93 2.35
N LEU A 133 -1.42 -7.38 1.88
CA LEU A 133 -1.27 -7.94 0.54
C LEU A 133 -1.55 -9.44 0.57
N ASP A 134 -2.59 -9.86 -0.14
CA ASP A 134 -2.86 -11.27 -0.38
C ASP A 134 -1.75 -11.88 -1.25
N ARG A 135 -1.20 -12.98 -0.77
CA ARG A 135 -0.15 -13.78 -1.44
C ARG A 135 -0.52 -15.26 -1.47
N GLU A 136 -1.77 -15.60 -1.17
CA GLU A 136 -2.27 -16.97 -1.20
C GLU A 136 -2.15 -17.54 -2.61
N ARG A 137 -1.33 -18.58 -2.79
CA ARG A 137 -1.07 -19.13 -4.14
C ARG A 137 -2.36 -19.54 -4.84
N GLN A 138 -3.30 -20.14 -4.11
CA GLN A 138 -4.58 -20.60 -4.67
C GLN A 138 -5.46 -19.44 -5.16
N ALA A 139 -5.33 -18.25 -4.59
CA ALA A 139 -6.09 -17.06 -4.99
C ALA A 139 -5.67 -16.52 -6.37
N TYR A 140 -4.42 -16.78 -6.78
CA TYR A 140 -3.84 -16.28 -8.02
C TYR A 140 -3.58 -17.37 -9.06
N GLY A 141 -3.65 -18.65 -8.68
CA GLY A 141 -3.36 -19.80 -9.54
C GLY A 141 -1.86 -20.07 -9.71
N ASP A 142 -1.10 -19.03 -10.07
CA ASP A 142 0.37 -19.07 -10.19
C ASP A 142 1.04 -17.93 -9.40
N ALA A 143 2.27 -18.16 -8.96
CA ALA A 143 3.08 -17.25 -8.16
C ALA A 143 3.44 -15.93 -8.89
N GLU A 144 3.50 -15.96 -10.22
CA GLU A 144 3.83 -14.82 -11.10
C GLU A 144 2.63 -14.38 -11.96
N HIS A 145 1.42 -14.70 -11.51
CA HIS A 145 0.20 -14.40 -12.26
C HIS A 145 0.02 -12.88 -12.46
N PRO A 146 -0.43 -12.38 -13.63
CA PRO A 146 -0.62 -10.95 -13.90
C PRO A 146 -1.54 -10.25 -12.89
N LEU A 147 -2.51 -10.97 -12.32
CA LEU A 147 -3.39 -10.45 -11.27
C LEU A 147 -2.63 -10.15 -9.96
N PHE A 148 -1.57 -10.90 -9.66
CA PHE A 148 -0.70 -10.62 -8.53
C PHE A 148 0.17 -9.38 -8.80
N GLU A 149 0.64 -9.18 -10.03
CA GLU A 149 1.33 -7.94 -10.43
C GLU A 149 0.44 -6.71 -10.23
N MET A 150 -0.85 -6.82 -10.52
CA MET A 150 -1.83 -5.77 -10.23
C MET A 150 -1.94 -5.49 -8.73
N ALA A 151 -1.95 -6.53 -7.90
CA ALA A 151 -1.99 -6.40 -6.44
C ALA A 151 -0.74 -5.71 -5.89
N VAL A 152 0.43 -6.08 -6.37
CA VAL A 152 1.71 -5.47 -6.01
C VAL A 152 1.76 -4.01 -6.45
N SER A 153 1.35 -3.71 -7.68
CA SER A 153 1.29 -2.34 -8.20
C SER A 153 0.34 -1.45 -7.41
N LEU A 154 -0.83 -2.00 -7.05
CA LEU A 154 -1.80 -1.32 -6.19
C LEU A 154 -1.23 -1.06 -4.79
N ALA A 155 -0.58 -2.05 -4.17
CA ALA A 155 0.06 -1.89 -2.87
C ALA A 155 1.13 -0.78 -2.90
N ALA A 156 1.98 -0.77 -3.92
CA ALA A 156 3.01 0.25 -4.12
C ALA A 156 2.39 1.65 -4.28
N SER A 157 1.29 1.74 -5.04
CA SER A 157 0.57 2.99 -5.29
C SER A 157 -0.09 3.55 -4.04
N LEU A 158 -0.77 2.69 -3.25
CA LEU A 158 -1.41 3.07 -1.99
C LEU A 158 -0.38 3.47 -0.94
N ALA A 159 0.73 2.74 -0.82
CA ALA A 159 1.82 3.07 0.10
C ALA A 159 2.44 4.43 -0.24
N ARG A 160 2.73 4.66 -1.53
CA ARG A 160 3.24 5.95 -2.02
C ARG A 160 2.26 7.08 -1.73
N TYR A 161 0.98 6.89 -1.99
CA TYR A 161 -0.06 7.88 -1.69
C TYR A 161 -0.08 8.21 -0.19
N ALA A 162 -0.20 7.19 0.67
CA ALA A 162 -0.27 7.38 2.12
C ALA A 162 0.94 8.17 2.65
N LEU A 163 2.15 7.77 2.28
CA LEU A 163 3.38 8.43 2.74
C LEU A 163 3.57 9.84 2.14
N LYS A 164 3.17 10.05 0.87
CA LYS A 164 3.17 11.38 0.23
C LYS A 164 2.23 12.35 0.97
N HIS A 165 1.10 11.85 1.46
CA HIS A 165 0.10 12.60 2.21
C HIS A 165 0.33 12.63 3.74
N ARG A 166 1.53 12.22 4.21
CA ARG A 166 1.95 12.24 5.63
C ARG A 166 1.15 11.30 6.56
N PHE A 167 0.48 10.31 5.99
CA PHE A 167 -0.10 9.19 6.74
C PHE A 167 1.01 8.18 7.09
N SER A 168 0.84 7.46 8.19
CA SER A 168 1.74 6.32 8.46
C SER A 168 1.31 5.16 7.57
N CYS A 169 2.26 4.45 6.97
CA CYS A 169 1.94 3.29 6.14
C CYS A 169 2.77 2.08 6.57
N GLY A 170 2.09 0.96 6.82
CA GLY A 170 2.66 -0.35 7.08
C GLY A 170 2.20 -1.36 6.03
N LEU A 171 2.87 -2.50 6.02
CA LEU A 171 2.59 -3.61 5.12
C LEU A 171 2.66 -4.94 5.88
N VAL A 172 1.59 -5.72 5.81
CA VAL A 172 1.56 -7.13 6.13
C VAL A 172 1.62 -7.89 4.82
N SER A 173 2.68 -8.69 4.65
CA SER A 173 2.95 -9.42 3.41
C SER A 173 3.49 -10.80 3.75
N TYR A 174 2.57 -11.73 3.84
CA TYR A 174 2.81 -13.08 4.33
C TYR A 174 2.91 -14.03 3.13
N GLY A 175 4.12 -14.48 2.80
CA GLY A 175 4.39 -15.49 1.76
C GLY A 175 4.96 -16.77 2.35
N GLN A 176 5.94 -17.38 1.67
CA GLN A 176 6.77 -18.41 2.31
C GLN A 176 7.43 -17.90 3.60
N THR A 177 7.95 -16.67 3.56
CA THR A 177 8.43 -15.94 4.72
C THR A 177 7.44 -14.83 5.10
N PRO A 178 6.95 -14.80 6.36
CA PRO A 178 6.06 -13.73 6.81
C PRO A 178 6.85 -12.45 7.05
N VAL A 179 6.38 -11.34 6.49
CA VAL A 179 6.96 -10.01 6.71
C VAL A 179 5.87 -9.05 7.19
N VAL A 180 6.18 -8.34 8.28
CA VAL A 180 5.37 -7.23 8.80
C VAL A 180 6.26 -5.99 8.90
N LEU A 181 5.89 -4.96 8.13
CA LEU A 181 6.44 -3.63 8.24
C LEU A 181 5.44 -2.78 9.03
N PRO A 182 5.73 -2.37 10.27
CA PRO A 182 4.78 -1.59 11.06
C PRO A 182 4.54 -0.21 10.42
N PRO A 183 3.37 0.42 10.65
CA PRO A 183 3.09 1.74 10.11
C PRO A 183 4.10 2.79 10.57
N ARG A 184 4.79 3.43 9.62
CA ARG A 184 5.72 4.55 9.87
C ARG A 184 5.45 5.68 8.89
N ARG A 185 5.81 6.91 9.26
CA ARG A 185 5.68 8.13 8.42
C ARG A 185 6.99 8.55 7.74
N GLU A 186 8.09 7.89 8.08
CA GLU A 186 9.43 8.22 7.62
C GLU A 186 9.58 8.03 6.11
N SER A 187 10.38 8.87 5.46
CA SER A 187 10.62 8.76 4.01
C SER A 187 11.27 7.43 3.61
N GLU A 188 12.08 6.85 4.50
CA GLU A 188 12.70 5.54 4.30
C GLU A 188 11.68 4.39 4.23
N GLN A 189 10.51 4.55 4.86
CA GLN A 189 9.46 3.53 4.86
C GLN A 189 8.99 3.18 3.44
N LEU A 190 8.96 4.16 2.54
CA LEU A 190 8.59 3.93 1.14
C LEU A 190 9.58 2.98 0.47
N TYR A 191 10.88 3.21 0.65
CA TYR A 191 11.94 2.37 0.10
C TYR A 191 11.89 0.96 0.65
N ARG A 192 11.68 0.79 1.96
CA ARG A 192 11.52 -0.54 2.60
C ARG A 192 10.34 -1.32 2.04
N ILE A 193 9.20 -0.65 1.87
CA ILE A 193 8.00 -1.26 1.26
C ILE A 193 8.29 -1.64 -0.20
N PHE A 194 8.90 -0.75 -0.99
CA PHE A 194 9.18 -1.00 -2.41
C PHE A 194 10.22 -2.11 -2.62
N GLU A 195 11.26 -2.16 -1.79
CA GLU A 195 12.27 -3.21 -1.79
C GLU A 195 11.65 -4.57 -1.45
N HIS A 196 10.79 -4.62 -0.43
CA HIS A 196 10.05 -5.85 -0.13
C HIS A 196 9.16 -6.27 -1.31
N LEU A 197 8.34 -5.35 -1.83
CA LEU A 197 7.43 -5.61 -2.95
C LEU A 197 8.15 -5.99 -4.26
N ALA A 198 9.43 -5.63 -4.43
CA ALA A 198 10.23 -6.06 -5.58
C ALA A 198 10.48 -7.58 -5.57
N HIS A 199 10.44 -8.23 -4.42
CA HIS A 199 10.79 -9.65 -4.27
C HIS A 199 9.59 -10.58 -4.02
N VAL A 200 8.42 -10.04 -3.69
CA VAL A 200 7.25 -10.87 -3.33
C VAL A 200 6.71 -11.66 -4.52
N LYS A 201 6.21 -12.86 -4.22
CA LYS A 201 5.43 -13.74 -5.11
C LYS A 201 4.15 -14.18 -4.41
N ALA A 202 3.16 -14.67 -5.16
CA ALA A 202 1.98 -15.33 -4.61
C ALA A 202 2.30 -16.79 -4.23
N ASP A 203 3.04 -16.94 -3.13
CA ASP A 203 3.66 -18.20 -2.71
C ASP A 203 3.23 -18.66 -1.32
N ALA A 204 2.23 -18.01 -0.71
CA ALA A 204 1.69 -18.42 0.58
C ALA A 204 0.85 -19.70 0.44
N THR A 205 1.06 -20.63 1.37
CA THR A 205 0.36 -21.92 1.46
C THR A 205 -0.80 -21.91 2.45
N TYR A 206 -1.08 -20.75 3.06
CA TYR A 206 -2.10 -20.55 4.08
C TYR A 206 -3.08 -19.45 3.64
N ALA A 207 -4.30 -19.53 4.17
CA ALA A 207 -5.38 -18.64 3.78
C ALA A 207 -5.10 -17.18 4.18
N PHE A 208 -5.36 -16.24 3.27
CA PHE A 208 -5.15 -14.81 3.51
C PHE A 208 -5.94 -14.29 4.73
N GLY A 209 -7.14 -14.80 4.98
CA GLY A 209 -7.93 -14.44 6.15
C GLY A 209 -7.22 -14.70 7.49
N ASN A 210 -6.43 -15.78 7.59
CA ASN A 210 -5.67 -16.10 8.80
C ASN A 210 -4.57 -15.08 9.06
N THR A 211 -3.89 -14.63 7.99
CA THR A 211 -2.91 -13.53 8.05
C THR A 211 -3.56 -12.27 8.61
N VAL A 212 -4.74 -11.91 8.09
CA VAL A 212 -5.45 -10.70 8.54
C VAL A 212 -5.84 -10.81 10.00
N LEU A 213 -6.48 -11.91 10.42
CA LEU A 213 -6.90 -12.11 11.81
C LEU A 213 -5.73 -12.10 12.80
N ARG A 214 -4.56 -12.64 12.39
CA ARG A 214 -3.36 -12.68 13.23
C ARG A 214 -2.77 -11.29 13.47
N GLU A 215 -2.72 -10.44 12.46
CA GLU A 215 -2.05 -9.14 12.56
C GLU A 215 -3.00 -8.01 12.96
N VAL A 216 -4.30 -8.13 12.66
CA VAL A 216 -5.26 -7.06 12.96
C VAL A 216 -5.39 -6.79 14.47
N VAL A 217 -5.20 -7.81 15.31
CA VAL A 217 -5.23 -7.69 16.78
C VAL A 217 -4.06 -6.88 17.35
N HIS A 218 -2.97 -6.71 16.57
CA HIS A 218 -1.79 -5.95 16.97
C HIS A 218 -1.79 -4.52 16.41
N LEU A 219 -2.82 -4.13 15.65
CA LEU A 219 -2.86 -2.79 15.06
C LEU A 219 -3.11 -1.71 16.11
N PRO A 220 -2.39 -0.58 16.04
CA PRO A 220 -2.70 0.59 16.83
C PRO A 220 -4.15 1.06 16.60
N ARG A 221 -4.78 1.60 17.63
CA ARG A 221 -6.14 2.17 17.53
C ARG A 221 -6.16 3.28 16.47
N GLY A 222 -7.22 3.31 15.67
CA GLY A 222 -7.39 4.29 14.59
C GLY A 222 -6.74 3.89 13.26
N THR A 223 -5.93 2.82 13.24
CA THR A 223 -5.38 2.26 12.00
C THR A 223 -6.50 1.78 11.08
N THR A 224 -6.41 2.14 9.80
CA THR A 224 -7.27 1.59 8.75
C THR A 224 -6.59 0.36 8.16
N ALA A 225 -7.21 -0.80 8.32
CA ALA A 225 -6.79 -2.05 7.70
C ALA A 225 -7.26 -2.07 6.24
N VAL A 226 -6.34 -2.21 5.30
CA VAL A 226 -6.64 -2.15 3.87
C VAL A 226 -6.25 -3.48 3.24
N MET A 227 -7.24 -4.26 2.84
CA MET A 227 -7.05 -5.60 2.30
C MET A 227 -7.01 -5.55 0.78
N LEU A 228 -5.96 -6.14 0.19
CA LEU A 228 -5.75 -6.21 -1.26
C LEU A 228 -5.82 -7.67 -1.66
N SER A 229 -6.93 -8.12 -2.25
CA SER A 229 -7.14 -9.53 -2.58
C SER A 229 -8.01 -9.71 -3.83
N PRO A 230 -7.78 -10.76 -4.63
CA PRO A 230 -8.66 -11.12 -5.73
C PRO A 230 -9.88 -11.94 -5.26
N VAL A 231 -9.88 -12.44 -4.02
CA VAL A 231 -10.90 -13.36 -3.50
C VAL A 231 -11.99 -12.60 -2.77
N LEU A 232 -13.22 -12.67 -3.31
CA LEU A 232 -14.43 -12.16 -2.66
C LEU A 232 -15.42 -13.30 -2.39
N ASN A 233 -15.19 -14.03 -1.30
CA ASN A 233 -16.04 -15.14 -0.85
C ASN A 233 -16.73 -14.83 0.48
N LYS A 234 -17.57 -15.76 0.94
CA LYS A 234 -18.32 -15.63 2.20
C LYS A 234 -17.38 -15.42 3.41
N GLN A 235 -16.24 -16.10 3.44
CA GLN A 235 -15.26 -15.99 4.51
C GLN A 235 -14.67 -14.57 4.58
N MET A 236 -14.33 -13.97 3.44
CA MET A 236 -13.85 -12.59 3.34
C MET A 236 -14.92 -11.59 3.82
N VAL A 237 -16.18 -11.80 3.41
CA VAL A 237 -17.30 -10.95 3.87
C VAL A 237 -17.47 -11.03 5.38
N MET A 238 -17.49 -12.24 5.94
CA MET A 238 -17.62 -12.44 7.39
C MET A 238 -16.45 -11.80 8.15
N LEU A 239 -15.22 -11.95 7.64
CA LEU A 239 -14.04 -11.33 8.22
C LEU A 239 -14.18 -9.80 8.25
N LEU A 240 -14.43 -9.17 7.11
CA LEU A 240 -14.57 -7.71 7.02
C LEU A 240 -15.74 -7.18 7.86
N ALA A 241 -16.84 -7.93 7.92
CA ALA A 241 -17.98 -7.59 8.77
C ALA A 241 -17.65 -7.66 10.26
N ASP A 242 -16.88 -8.67 10.70
CA ASP A 242 -16.40 -8.78 12.08
C ASP A 242 -15.48 -7.61 12.44
N LEU A 243 -14.59 -7.18 11.53
CA LEU A 243 -13.77 -5.99 11.76
C LEU A 243 -14.63 -4.72 11.92
N SER A 244 -15.65 -4.56 11.08
CA SER A 244 -16.62 -3.46 11.18
C SER A 244 -17.37 -3.48 12.51
N TYR A 245 -17.87 -4.65 12.93
CA TYR A 245 -18.57 -4.84 14.20
C TYR A 245 -17.71 -4.46 15.41
N ARG A 246 -16.40 -4.77 15.34
CA ARG A 246 -15.39 -4.36 16.34
C ARG A 246 -15.00 -2.88 16.25
N LYS A 247 -15.68 -2.09 15.43
CA LYS A 247 -15.42 -0.66 15.17
C LYS A 247 -14.01 -0.39 14.64
N MET A 248 -13.40 -1.37 13.96
CA MET A 248 -12.14 -1.18 13.28
C MET A 248 -12.40 -0.62 11.88
N LYS A 249 -11.57 0.33 11.46
CA LYS A 249 -11.65 0.90 10.13
C LYS A 249 -11.06 -0.12 9.15
N ALA A 250 -11.85 -0.57 8.20
CA ALA A 250 -11.41 -1.48 7.15
C ALA A 250 -11.80 -0.97 5.76
N ALA A 251 -11.02 -1.31 4.74
CA ALA A 251 -11.35 -1.10 3.33
C ALA A 251 -10.87 -2.31 2.52
N PHE A 252 -11.65 -2.71 1.51
CA PHE A 252 -11.34 -3.84 0.66
C PHE A 252 -11.08 -3.37 -0.77
N PHE A 253 -9.91 -3.72 -1.31
CA PHE A 253 -9.63 -3.57 -2.73
C PHE A 253 -9.75 -4.93 -3.38
N TRP A 254 -10.81 -5.09 -4.17
CA TRP A 254 -11.11 -6.31 -4.88
C TRP A 254 -10.43 -6.34 -6.25
N ILE A 255 -9.45 -7.23 -6.41
CA ILE A 255 -8.60 -7.30 -7.60
C ILE A 255 -9.19 -8.32 -8.58
N LYS A 256 -10.08 -7.85 -9.43
CA LYS A 256 -10.91 -8.69 -10.31
C LYS A 256 -10.20 -9.11 -11.59
N GLY A 257 -9.38 -8.23 -12.19
CA GLY A 257 -8.66 -8.53 -13.44
C GLY A 257 -9.57 -8.73 -14.65
N GLY A 258 -10.40 -7.73 -14.95
CA GLY A 258 -11.20 -7.64 -16.18
C GLY A 258 -12.46 -8.50 -16.22
N ARG A 259 -12.44 -9.70 -15.62
CA ARG A 259 -13.58 -10.64 -15.61
C ARG A 259 -14.85 -10.01 -15.05
N GLU A 260 -16.02 -10.52 -15.41
CA GLU A 260 -17.25 -10.09 -14.76
C GLU A 260 -17.40 -10.66 -13.35
N ALA A 261 -18.20 -9.96 -12.52
CA ALA A 261 -18.52 -10.41 -11.19
C ALA A 261 -19.57 -11.53 -11.28
N THR A 262 -19.37 -12.62 -10.54
CA THR A 262 -20.39 -13.67 -10.43
C THR A 262 -21.59 -13.18 -9.62
N PRO A 263 -22.79 -13.80 -9.76
CA PRO A 263 -23.95 -13.45 -8.95
C PRO A 263 -23.68 -13.53 -7.43
N ALA A 264 -22.89 -14.51 -7.00
CA ALA A 264 -22.48 -14.66 -5.59
C ALA A 264 -21.59 -13.50 -5.12
N GLU A 265 -20.63 -13.07 -5.94
CA GLU A 265 -19.79 -11.92 -5.64
C GLU A 265 -20.59 -10.61 -5.61
N HIS A 266 -21.59 -10.47 -6.49
CA HIS A 266 -22.49 -9.33 -6.45
C HIS A 266 -23.27 -9.26 -5.12
N GLN A 267 -23.76 -10.41 -4.64
CA GLN A 267 -24.38 -10.49 -3.30
C GLN A 267 -23.38 -10.15 -2.18
N HIS A 268 -22.14 -10.61 -2.27
CA HIS A 268 -21.09 -10.29 -1.30
C HIS A 268 -20.78 -8.78 -1.27
N LEU A 269 -20.71 -8.12 -2.43
CA LEU A 269 -20.53 -6.66 -2.52
C LEU A 269 -21.68 -5.91 -1.83
N LEU A 270 -22.93 -6.32 -2.06
CA LEU A 270 -24.10 -5.75 -1.41
C LEU A 270 -24.05 -5.90 0.11
N LEU A 271 -23.61 -7.05 0.61
CA LEU A 271 -23.45 -7.28 2.05
C LEU A 271 -22.38 -6.37 2.66
N LEU A 272 -21.22 -6.24 2.01
CA LEU A 272 -20.15 -5.35 2.48
C LEU A 272 -20.59 -3.88 2.50
N HIS A 273 -21.32 -3.46 1.47
CA HIS A 273 -21.90 -2.11 1.40
C HIS A 273 -22.87 -1.86 2.56
N LYS A 274 -23.78 -2.81 2.85
CA LYS A 274 -24.72 -2.72 3.98
C LYS A 274 -24.03 -2.60 5.33
N VAL A 275 -22.86 -3.24 5.49
CA VAL A 275 -22.05 -3.19 6.72
C VAL A 275 -21.13 -1.95 6.77
N GLY A 276 -21.16 -1.11 5.73
CA GLY A 276 -20.38 0.13 5.65
C GLY A 276 -18.90 -0.08 5.32
N ILE A 277 -18.52 -1.26 4.80
CA ILE A 277 -17.16 -1.52 4.35
C ILE A 277 -16.96 -0.94 2.94
N PRO A 278 -16.03 0.01 2.74
CA PRO A 278 -15.70 0.51 1.42
C PRO A 278 -15.05 -0.60 0.58
N VAL A 279 -15.58 -0.82 -0.61
CA VAL A 279 -15.01 -1.74 -1.59
C VAL A 279 -14.59 -0.98 -2.84
N TYR A 280 -13.36 -1.22 -3.30
CA TYR A 280 -12.78 -0.63 -4.51
C TYR A 280 -12.47 -1.75 -5.50
N THR A 281 -13.09 -1.71 -6.68
CA THR A 281 -12.92 -2.76 -7.69
C THR A 281 -11.77 -2.40 -8.64
N ILE A 282 -10.77 -3.27 -8.72
CA ILE A 282 -9.58 -3.06 -9.56
C ILE A 282 -9.67 -4.03 -10.75
N ALA A 283 -10.15 -3.52 -11.88
CA ALA A 283 -10.42 -4.30 -13.07
C ALA A 283 -9.21 -4.41 -14.02
N SER A 284 -8.25 -3.49 -13.98
CA SER A 284 -7.10 -3.53 -14.88
C SER A 284 -5.82 -3.05 -14.21
N ALA A 285 -4.67 -3.30 -14.84
CA ALA A 285 -3.36 -2.81 -14.37
C ALA A 285 -3.27 -1.27 -14.34
N SER A 286 -4.10 -0.58 -15.11
CA SER A 286 -4.33 0.87 -15.00
C SER A 286 -5.65 1.11 -14.27
N PHE A 287 -5.59 1.48 -13.01
CA PHE A 287 -6.77 1.79 -12.20
C PHE A 287 -7.01 3.31 -12.12
N PRO A 288 -8.20 3.76 -11.72
CA PRO A 288 -8.50 5.18 -11.63
C PRO A 288 -7.53 5.91 -10.67
N SER A 289 -7.07 7.09 -11.07
CA SER A 289 -6.25 7.95 -10.19
C SER A 289 -7.07 8.54 -9.03
N ARG A 290 -8.39 8.58 -9.15
CA ARG A 290 -9.31 8.92 -8.06
C ARG A 290 -10.01 7.65 -7.59
N LEU A 291 -9.63 7.18 -6.41
CA LEU A 291 -10.25 6.03 -5.76
C LEU A 291 -11.46 6.51 -4.96
N SER A 292 -12.62 6.55 -5.63
CA SER A 292 -13.92 6.81 -5.01
C SER A 292 -14.70 5.52 -4.82
N ARG A 293 -15.55 5.49 -3.79
CA ARG A 293 -16.44 4.37 -3.45
C ARG A 293 -17.48 4.04 -4.53
N SER A 294 -17.72 4.96 -5.46
CA SER A 294 -18.90 5.03 -6.31
C SER A 294 -18.83 4.25 -7.63
N GLU A 295 -17.89 3.33 -7.82
CA GLU A 295 -17.92 2.44 -9.00
C GLU A 295 -18.88 1.24 -8.83
N ILE A 296 -19.45 1.09 -7.63
CA ILE A 296 -20.55 0.15 -7.39
C ILE A 296 -21.82 0.73 -8.03
N ASP A 297 -22.29 1.93 -7.70
CA ASP A 297 -23.63 2.39 -8.14
C ASP A 297 -23.90 2.43 -9.66
N ALA A 298 -22.90 2.72 -10.51
CA ALA A 298 -23.12 2.86 -11.95
C ALA A 298 -23.41 1.52 -12.68
N SER A 299 -22.94 0.39 -12.13
CA SER A 299 -23.22 -0.95 -12.68
C SER A 299 -24.50 -1.58 -12.10
N PHE A 300 -25.05 -0.99 -11.04
CA PHE A 300 -26.26 -1.47 -10.35
C PHE A 300 -27.52 -0.80 -10.91
N ALA A 301 -27.40 0.30 -11.64
CA ALA A 301 -28.51 1.00 -12.29
C ALA A 301 -28.97 0.39 -13.63
N GLN A 302 -28.34 -0.70 -14.10
CA GLN A 302 -28.62 -1.32 -15.41
C GLN A 302 -29.00 -2.81 -15.34
N THR A 303 -29.65 -3.26 -14.27
CA THR A 303 -30.35 -4.56 -14.29
C THR A 303 -31.80 -4.32 -14.71
N PRO A 304 -32.27 -4.77 -15.90
CA PRO A 304 -33.68 -4.69 -16.22
C PRO A 304 -34.44 -5.69 -15.34
N SER A 305 -35.56 -5.21 -14.80
CA SER A 305 -36.59 -5.93 -14.06
C SER A 305 -37.13 -7.14 -14.79
#